data_AF-A0A142WUZ8-F1
#
_entry.id   AF-A0A142WUZ8-F1
#
_cell.length_a   1.000
_cell.length_b   1.000
_cell.length_c   1.000
_cell.angle_alpha   90.00
_cell.angle_beta   90.00
_cell.angle_gamma   90.00
#
_symmetry.space_group_name_H-M   'P 1'
#
loop_
_entity.id
_entity.type
_entity.pdbx_description
1 polymer ?
#
loop_
_entity_poly.entity_id
_entity_poly.type
_entity_poly.pdbx_seq_one_letter_code
_entity_poly.pdbx_strand_id
1 'polypeptide(L)'
;MNTAPHSASMLVVFCRIFWMLFGPLLFALSLYHVATASGGGFRPADACCLALAAALPIARWIESFGGDPRTATGDPVTRGEIWRYTWIAGGGGLWLWITTRAILLLIFDH
;
A
#
# COMPACT_ATOMS: atom_id res chain seq x y z
N MET A 1 6.41 38.11 -4.26
CA MET A 1 5.53 37.01 -3.81
C MET A 1 5.29 36.14 -5.04
N ASN A 2 6.10 35.10 -5.23
CA ASN A 2 6.15 34.34 -6.49
C ASN A 2 5.03 33.30 -6.51
N THR A 3 3.98 33.55 -7.28
CA THR A 3 2.98 32.55 -7.65
C THR A 3 3.56 31.68 -8.78
N ALA A 4 4.24 30.58 -8.42
CA ALA A 4 4.59 29.56 -9.40
C ALA A 4 3.30 28.93 -9.99
N PRO A 5 3.25 28.63 -11.30
CA PRO A 5 2.05 28.11 -11.94
C PRO A 5 1.71 26.72 -11.42
N HIS A 6 0.53 26.57 -10.81
CA HIS A 6 -0.10 25.30 -10.47
C HIS A 6 -0.56 24.58 -11.74
N SER A 7 0.39 23.99 -12.46
CA SER A 7 0.11 22.92 -13.41
C SER A 7 0.38 21.60 -12.69
N ALA A 8 -0.62 21.08 -11.96
CA ALA A 8 -0.62 19.67 -11.65
C ALA A 8 -0.70 18.94 -13.01
N SER A 9 0.46 18.58 -13.56
CA SER A 9 0.55 17.87 -14.83
C SER A 9 -0.43 16.69 -14.76
N MET A 10 -1.31 16.54 -15.76
CA MET A 10 -2.31 15.46 -15.78
C MET A 10 -1.66 14.10 -15.50
N LEU A 11 -0.40 13.93 -15.89
CA LEU A 11 0.44 12.77 -15.59
C LEU A 11 0.50 12.44 -14.08
N VAL A 12 0.66 13.43 -13.21
CA VAL A 12 0.75 13.24 -11.75
C VAL A 12 -0.58 12.75 -11.19
N VAL A 13 -1.70 13.27 -11.71
CA VAL A 13 -3.05 12.84 -11.33
C VAL A 13 -3.28 11.40 -11.79
N PHE A 14 -2.94 11.06 -13.03
CA PHE A 14 -3.02 9.68 -13.54
C PHE A 14 -2.16 8.72 -12.74
N CYS A 15 -0.92 9.10 -12.41
CA CYS A 15 -0.02 8.27 -11.63
C CYS A 15 -0.57 8.02 -10.21
N ARG A 16 -1.15 9.04 -9.57
CA ARG A 16 -1.84 8.90 -8.27
C ARG A 16 -3.04 7.95 -8.34
N ILE A 17 -3.94 8.14 -9.31
CA ILE A 17 -5.13 7.30 -9.47
C ILE A 17 -4.73 5.85 -9.78
N PHE A 18 -3.77 5.68 -10.69
CA PHE A 18 -3.21 4.38 -11.03
C PHE A 18 -2.67 3.69 -9.78
N TRP A 19 -1.84 4.36 -8.98
CA TRP A 19 -1.27 3.78 -7.78
C TRP A 19 -2.30 3.49 -6.68
N MET A 20 -3.27 4.39 -6.47
CA MET A 20 -4.36 4.21 -5.51
C MET A 20 -5.27 3.03 -5.85
N LEU A 21 -5.39 2.67 -7.14
CA LEU A 21 -6.21 1.54 -7.58
C LEU A 21 -5.40 0.24 -7.68
N PHE A 22 -4.25 0.29 -8.36
CA PHE A 22 -3.43 -0.89 -8.63
C PHE A 22 -2.73 -1.42 -7.38
N GLY A 23 -2.31 -0.55 -6.46
CA GLY A 23 -1.62 -0.98 -5.24
C GLY A 23 -2.49 -1.90 -4.35
N PRO A 24 -3.70 -1.46 -3.95
CA PRO A 24 -4.63 -2.31 -3.19
C PRO A 24 -5.09 -3.55 -3.96
N LEU A 25 -5.31 -3.43 -5.28
CA LEU A 25 -5.70 -4.55 -6.12
C LEU A 25 -4.62 -5.62 -6.18
N LEU A 26 -3.36 -5.24 -6.44
CA LEU A 26 -2.23 -6.16 -6.45
C LEU A 26 -2.04 -6.81 -5.08
N PHE A 27 -2.19 -6.04 -4.00
CA PHE A 27 -2.12 -6.59 -2.63
C PHE A 27 -3.22 -7.63 -2.38
N ALA A 28 -4.46 -7.36 -2.79
CA ALA A 28 -5.57 -8.30 -2.68
C ALA A 28 -5.32 -9.57 -3.49
N LEU A 29 -4.80 -9.45 -4.72
CA LEU A 29 -4.44 -10.59 -5.57
C LEU A 29 -3.30 -11.42 -4.96
N SER A 30 -2.26 -10.78 -4.41
CA SER A 30 -1.19 -11.50 -3.73
C SER A 30 -1.69 -12.20 -2.47
N LEU A 31 -2.59 -11.58 -1.71
CA LEU A 31 -3.19 -12.19 -0.53
C LEU A 31 -4.07 -13.39 -0.91
N TYR A 32 -4.88 -13.26 -1.96
CA TYR A 32 -5.67 -14.36 -2.51
C TYR A 32 -4.78 -15.53 -2.96
N HIS A 33 -3.65 -15.24 -3.61
CA HIS A 33 -2.70 -16.26 -4.01
C HIS A 33 -2.03 -16.92 -2.80
N VAL A 34 -1.76 -16.19 -1.71
CA VAL A 34 -1.29 -16.78 -0.45
C VAL A 34 -2.38 -17.66 0.17
N ALA A 35 -3.63 -17.19 0.20
CA ALA A 35 -4.77 -17.88 0.79
C ALA A 35 -5.14 -19.20 0.09
N THR A 36 -4.98 -19.25 -1.23
CA THR A 36 -5.34 -20.42 -2.06
C THR A 36 -4.17 -21.40 -2.27
N ALA A 37 -2.95 -21.03 -1.88
CA ALA A 37 -1.80 -21.89 -2.05
C ALA A 37 -1.78 -23.00 -0.97
N SER A 38 -1.84 -24.26 -1.40
CA SER A 38 -1.82 -25.42 -0.50
C SER A 38 -0.44 -25.63 0.12
N GLY A 39 -0.27 -25.40 1.43
CA GLY A 39 0.94 -25.72 2.20
C GLY A 39 1.46 -24.58 3.08
N GLY A 40 2.06 -24.91 4.22
CA GLY A 40 2.40 -23.96 5.29
C GLY A 40 3.70 -23.16 5.12
N GLY A 41 4.62 -23.56 4.24
CA GLY A 41 5.94 -22.91 4.12
C GLY A 41 5.92 -21.51 3.49
N PHE A 42 6.94 -20.69 3.77
CA PHE A 42 7.15 -19.35 3.17
C PHE A 42 7.37 -19.44 1.66
N ARG A 43 6.67 -18.61 0.88
CA ARG A 43 6.65 -18.66 -0.59
C ARG A 43 7.02 -17.31 -1.20
N PRO A 44 7.41 -17.28 -2.49
CA PRO A 44 7.64 -16.04 -3.23
C PRO A 44 6.41 -15.09 -3.21
N ALA A 45 5.21 -15.65 -3.18
CA ALA A 45 3.97 -14.88 -3.07
C ALA A 45 3.89 -14.07 -1.74
N ASP A 46 4.44 -14.58 -0.64
CA ASP A 46 4.49 -13.85 0.64
C ASP A 46 5.43 -12.67 0.58
N ALA A 47 6.61 -12.86 -0.02
CA ALA A 47 7.55 -11.78 -0.24
C ALA A 47 6.93 -10.68 -1.11
N CYS A 48 6.18 -11.07 -2.15
CA CYS A 48 5.44 -10.11 -2.98
C CYS A 48 4.35 -9.38 -2.18
N CYS A 49 3.55 -10.10 -1.39
CA CYS A 49 2.49 -9.53 -0.56
C CYS A 49 3.04 -8.51 0.46
N LEU A 50 4.12 -8.88 1.15
CA LEU A 50 4.81 -8.01 2.11
C LEU A 50 5.49 -6.82 1.43
N ALA A 51 6.12 -7.03 0.26
CA ALA A 51 6.71 -5.95 -0.52
C ALA A 51 5.65 -4.94 -0.97
N LEU A 52 4.47 -5.40 -1.40
CA LEU A 52 3.35 -4.52 -1.77
C LEU A 52 2.80 -3.76 -0.56
N ALA A 53 2.63 -4.43 0.58
CA ALA A 53 2.22 -3.80 1.84
C ALA A 53 3.18 -2.69 2.28
N ALA A 54 4.49 -2.86 2.05
CA ALA A 54 5.51 -1.85 2.34
C ALA A 54 5.63 -0.77 1.26
N ALA A 55 5.46 -1.12 -0.02
CA ALA A 55 5.60 -0.18 -1.13
C ALA A 55 4.51 0.91 -1.11
N LEU A 56 3.29 0.57 -0.70
CA LEU A 56 2.17 1.50 -0.58
C LEU A 56 2.47 2.72 0.33
N PRO A 57 2.88 2.54 1.61
CA PRO A 57 3.26 3.64 2.47
C PRO A 57 4.56 4.33 2.04
N ILE A 58 5.54 3.59 1.51
CA ILE A 58 6.81 4.19 1.03
C ILE A 58 6.56 5.15 -0.13
N ALA A 59 5.76 4.74 -1.12
CA ALA A 59 5.39 5.59 -2.25
C ALA A 59 4.69 6.87 -1.77
N ARG A 60 3.78 6.73 -0.79
CA ARG A 60 3.10 7.89 -0.19
C ARG A 60 4.05 8.81 0.56
N TRP A 61 5.10 8.25 1.17
CA TRP A 61 6.14 9.02 1.85
C TRP A 61 7.04 9.77 0.86
N ILE A 62 7.46 9.13 -0.23
CA ILE A 62 8.24 9.77 -1.30
C ILE A 62 7.46 10.95 -1.88
N GLU A 63 6.16 10.77 -2.10
CA GLU A 63 5.27 11.83 -2.57
C GLU A 63 5.22 13.03 -1.60
N SER A 64 5.30 12.77 -0.28
CA SER A 64 5.33 13.82 0.74
C SER A 64 6.61 14.65 0.77
N PHE A 65 7.73 14.09 0.30
CA PHE A 65 8.97 14.85 0.13
C PHE A 65 9.00 15.64 -1.19
N GLY A 66 8.09 15.35 -2.14
CA GLY A 66 8.01 15.98 -3.46
C GLY A 66 7.48 17.42 -3.48
N GLY A 67 7.12 17.99 -2.33
CA GLY A 67 6.87 19.43 -2.18
C GLY A 67 5.41 19.91 -2.22
N ASP A 68 4.46 19.08 -2.64
CA ASP A 68 3.01 19.39 -2.57
C ASP A 68 2.15 18.12 -2.37
N PRO A 69 2.27 17.43 -1.21
CA PRO A 69 1.42 16.29 -0.92
C PRO A 69 -0.01 16.73 -0.70
N ARG A 70 -0.93 16.12 -1.44
CA ARG A 70 -2.37 16.41 -1.35
C ARG A 70 -3.18 15.17 -1.04
N THR A 71 -4.29 15.39 -0.36
CA THR A 71 -5.31 14.38 -0.11
C THR A 71 -6.04 14.07 -1.41
N ALA A 72 -6.89 13.04 -1.41
CA ALA A 72 -7.75 12.75 -2.56
C ALA A 72 -8.73 13.90 -2.87
N THR A 73 -9.04 14.76 -1.90
CA THR A 73 -9.88 15.96 -2.05
C THR A 73 -9.10 17.20 -2.50
N GLY A 74 -7.76 17.10 -2.60
CA GLY A 74 -6.90 18.20 -3.03
C GLY A 74 -6.40 19.10 -1.89
N ASP A 75 -6.74 18.79 -0.64
CA ASP A 75 -6.27 19.50 0.55
C ASP A 75 -4.79 19.18 0.83
N PRO A 76 -4.02 20.12 1.40
CA PRO A 76 -2.64 19.86 1.79
C PRO A 76 -2.57 18.77 2.86
N VAL A 77 -1.75 17.75 2.61
CA VAL A 77 -1.57 16.62 3.53
C VAL A 77 -0.72 17.03 4.71
N THR A 78 -1.22 16.72 5.91
CA THR A 78 -0.48 16.87 7.15
C THR A 78 0.43 15.67 7.41
N ARG A 79 1.53 15.88 8.14
CA ARG A 79 2.42 14.78 8.58
C ARG A 79 1.68 13.73 9.42
N GLY A 80 0.68 14.15 10.20
CA GLY A 80 -0.15 13.25 11.00
C GLY A 80 -0.98 12.31 10.14
N GLU A 81 -1.50 12.77 9.01
CA GLU A 81 -2.25 11.93 8.06
C GLU A 81 -1.34 10.92 7.36
N ILE A 82 -0.10 11.29 7.01
CA ILE A 82 0.87 10.35 6.43
C ILE A 82 1.23 9.25 7.44
N TRP A 83 1.44 9.64 8.70
CA TRP A 83 1.72 8.68 9.78
C TRP A 83 0.56 7.71 9.99
N ARG A 84 -0.67 8.24 10.08
CA ARG A 84 -1.90 7.43 10.20
C ARG A 84 -2.07 6.50 9.01
N TYR A 85 -1.90 7.02 7.79
CA TYR A 85 -1.97 6.22 6.57
C TYR A 85 -0.96 5.08 6.60
N THR A 86 0.27 5.35 7.04
CA THR A 86 1.31 4.32 7.08
C THR A 86 1.02 3.24 8.12
N TRP A 87 0.55 3.61 9.31
CA TRP A 87 0.14 2.63 10.31
C TRP A 87 -1.04 1.79 9.86
N ILE A 88 -2.06 2.41 9.25
CA ILE A 88 -3.25 1.70 8.79
C ILE A 88 -2.91 0.81 7.60
N ALA A 89 -2.24 1.33 6.58
CA ALA A 89 -1.93 0.58 5.36
C ALA A 89 -0.83 -0.47 5.59
N GLY A 90 0.30 -0.07 6.18
CA GLY A 90 1.41 -0.96 6.47
C GLY A 90 1.09 -1.94 7.59
N GLY A 91 0.62 -1.42 8.73
CA GLY A 91 0.23 -2.25 9.88
C GLY A 91 -0.96 -3.15 9.58
N GLY A 92 -2.00 -2.62 8.92
CA GLY A 92 -3.16 -3.41 8.49
C GLY A 92 -2.79 -4.49 7.47
N GLY A 93 -1.96 -4.17 6.47
CA GLY A 93 -1.47 -5.14 5.49
C GLY A 93 -0.64 -6.27 6.14
N LEU A 94 0.26 -5.91 7.06
CA LEU A 94 1.04 -6.89 7.82
C LEU A 94 0.13 -7.77 8.69
N TRP A 95 -0.82 -7.18 9.40
CA TRP A 95 -1.76 -7.91 10.25
C TRP A 95 -2.57 -8.90 9.43
N LEU A 96 -3.09 -8.49 8.28
CA LEU A 96 -3.86 -9.32 7.36
C LEU A 96 -3.04 -10.50 6.81
N TRP A 97 -1.77 -10.28 6.50
CA TRP A 97 -0.85 -11.33 6.09
C TRP A 97 -0.60 -12.33 7.22
N ILE A 98 -0.32 -11.85 8.45
CA ILE A 98 -0.12 -12.71 9.63
C ILE A 98 -1.35 -13.57 9.88
N THR A 99 -2.55 -12.99 9.89
CA THR A 99 -3.79 -13.73 10.13
C THR A 99 -4.04 -14.78 9.06
N THR A 100 -3.82 -14.44 7.79
CA THR A 100 -3.96 -15.39 6.68
C THR A 100 -3.00 -16.57 6.87
N ARG A 101 -1.75 -16.29 7.26
CA ARG A 101 -0.75 -17.32 7.51
C ARG A 101 -1.04 -18.17 8.73
N ALA A 102 -1.46 -17.56 9.84
CA ALA A 102 -1.84 -18.29 11.04
C ALA A 102 -2.98 -19.29 10.74
N ILE A 103 -3.98 -18.87 9.97
CA ILE A 103 -5.10 -19.74 9.55
C ILE A 103 -4.59 -20.88 8.67
N LEU A 104 -3.77 -20.59 7.67
CA LEU A 104 -3.19 -21.62 6.79
C LEU A 104 -2.37 -22.65 7.56
N LEU A 105 -1.55 -22.21 8.52
CA LEU A 105 -0.76 -23.12 9.35
C LEU A 105 -1.67 -24.01 10.21
N LEU A 106 -2.69 -23.45 10.85
CA LEU A 106 -3.62 -24.24 11.67
C LEU A 106 -4.42 -25.28 10.87
N ILE A 107 -4.74 -25.00 9.61
CA ILE A 107 -5.52 -25.90 8.75
C ILE A 107 -4.65 -27.01 8.13
N PHE A 108 -3.42 -26.69 7.72
CA PHE A 108 -2.58 -27.62 6.94
C PHE A 108 -1.50 -28.35 7.77
N ASP A 109 -1.35 -28.04 9.07
CA ASP A 109 -0.44 -28.74 9.99
C ASP A 109 -1.14 -29.89 10.77
N HIS A 110 -2.36 -30.25 10.34
CA HIS A 110 -3.11 -31.46 10.72
C HIS A 110 -3.19 -32.43 9.54
#